data_AF-A0A3P0DM45-F1
#
_entry.id   AF-A0A3P0DM45-F1
#
_cell.length_a   1.000
_cell.length_b   1.000
_cell.length_c   1.000
_cell.angle_alpha   90.00
_cell.angle_beta   90.00
_cell.angle_gamma   90.00
#
_symmetry.space_group_name_H-M   'P 1'
#
loop_
_entity.id
_entity.type
_entity.pdbx_description
1 polymer ?
#
loop_
_entity_poly.entity_id
_entity_poly.type
_entity_poly.pdbx_seq_one_letter_code
_entity_poly.pdbx_strand_id
1 'polypeptide(L)'
;MLKAGVISHDAVIGHLHQVLKSFAAKQEYSKFYIGITSNLNTRLASHRANKPDFKWMCPIYEEAGNLVENAFDRLERKAIMKFNAGIKDQSGQLLLQCSNGPGGALPKNLLYILVG
;
A
#
# COMPACT_ATOMS: atom_id res chain seq x y z
N MET A 1 7.89 14.45 -13.94
CA MET A 1 9.09 13.62 -13.71
C MET A 1 9.34 13.54 -12.21
N LEU A 2 9.12 12.37 -11.60
CA LEU A 2 9.50 12.13 -10.20
C LEU A 2 11.03 11.97 -10.14
N LYS A 3 11.72 12.85 -9.41
CA LYS A 3 13.18 12.78 -9.22
C LYS A 3 13.54 11.49 -8.49
N ALA A 4 14.40 10.68 -9.10
CA ALA A 4 15.07 9.57 -8.45
C ALA A 4 16.02 10.10 -7.38
N GLY A 5 15.64 9.94 -6.13
CA GLY A 5 16.42 10.29 -4.97
C GLY A 5 15.74 9.66 -3.77
N VAL A 6 16.49 8.87 -3.00
CA VAL A 6 16.04 8.11 -1.81
C VAL A 6 14.90 8.84 -1.11
N ILE A 7 13.66 8.41 -1.36
CA ILE A 7 12.50 9.07 -0.79
C ILE A 7 12.40 8.63 0.66
N SER A 8 12.36 9.60 1.58
CA SER A 8 12.12 9.35 3.00
C SER A 8 10.92 8.42 3.16
N HIS A 9 11.10 7.30 3.88
CA HIS A 9 10.00 6.39 4.20
C HIS A 9 8.81 7.13 4.83
N ASP A 10 9.07 8.20 5.58
CA ASP A 10 8.02 9.01 6.19
C ASP A 10 7.24 9.83 5.16
N ALA A 11 7.89 10.28 4.09
CA ALA A 11 7.20 10.93 2.98
C ALA A 11 6.32 9.93 2.22
N VAL A 12 6.82 8.71 1.95
CA VAL A 12 6.02 7.66 1.30
C VAL A 12 4.83 7.25 2.18
N ILE A 13 5.04 7.08 3.48
CA ILE A 13 3.97 6.78 4.45
C ILE A 13 2.97 7.94 4.55
N GLY A 14 3.43 9.19 4.50
CA GLY A 14 2.57 10.37 4.48
C GLY A 14 1.68 10.42 3.24
N HIS A 15 2.26 10.17 2.06
CA HIS A 15 1.51 10.07 0.82
C HIS A 15 0.51 8.91 0.85
N LEU A 16 0.93 7.73 1.31
CA LEU A 16 0.06 6.57 1.49
C LEU A 16 -1.14 6.90 2.40
N HIS A 17 -0.93 7.63 3.49
CA HIS A 17 -2.02 8.07 4.37
C HIS A 17 -3.04 8.96 3.65
N GLN A 18 -2.58 9.92 2.83
CA GLN A 18 -3.45 10.80 2.05
C GLN A 18 -4.29 10.02 1.02
N VAL A 19 -3.66 9.05 0.35
CA VAL A 19 -4.34 8.16 -0.60
C VAL A 19 -5.41 7.33 0.12
N LEU A 20 -5.07 6.69 1.24
CA LEU A 20 -6.02 5.88 2.01
C LEU A 20 -7.18 6.72 2.57
N LYS A 21 -6.93 7.97 3.00
CA LYS A 21 -8.00 8.89 3.41
C LYS A 21 -8.94 9.24 2.27
N SER A 22 -8.41 9.46 1.07
CA SER A 22 -9.22 9.74 -0.12
C SER A 22 -10.16 8.58 -0.47
N PHE A 23 -9.71 7.33 -0.26
CA PHE A 23 -10.54 6.15 -0.41
C PHE A 23 -11.53 5.97 0.74
N ALA A 24 -11.11 6.18 1.99
CA ALA A 24 -11.97 6.09 3.17
C ALA A 24 -13.15 7.09 3.17
N ALA A 25 -13.02 8.19 2.42
CA ALA A 25 -14.11 9.16 2.21
C ALA A 25 -15.23 8.65 1.28
N LYS A 26 -15.05 7.50 0.61
CA LYS A 26 -16.01 6.94 -0.34
C LYS A 26 -16.61 5.65 0.24
N GLN A 27 -17.94 5.61 0.36
CA GLN A 27 -18.67 4.48 0.97
C GLN A 27 -18.54 3.15 0.21
N GLU A 28 -18.12 3.19 -1.06
CA GLU A 28 -17.94 1.99 -1.88
C GLU A 28 -16.70 1.16 -1.51
N TYR A 29 -15.82 1.69 -0.65
CA TYR A 29 -14.64 1.01 -0.14
C TYR A 29 -14.71 0.85 1.37
N SER A 30 -14.33 -0.34 1.84
CA SER A 30 -14.34 -0.72 3.26
C SER A 30 -13.01 -1.32 3.70
N LYS A 31 -12.15 -1.73 2.77
CA LYS A 31 -10.88 -2.39 3.09
C LYS A 31 -9.76 -2.02 2.12
N PHE A 32 -8.53 -2.13 2.61
CA PHE A 32 -7.33 -1.99 1.80
C PHE A 32 -6.28 -3.05 2.13
N TYR A 33 -5.36 -3.25 1.20
CA TYR A 33 -4.20 -4.12 1.37
C TYR A 33 -2.97 -3.43 0.80
N ILE A 34 -1.92 -3.28 1.59
CA ILE A 34 -0.62 -2.77 1.16
C ILE A 34 0.22 -3.94 0.64
N GLY A 35 0.88 -3.79 -0.49
CA GLY A 35 1.78 -4.82 -0.98
C GLY A 35 2.97 -4.25 -1.71
N ILE A 36 4.01 -5.06 -1.83
CA ILE A 36 5.10 -4.83 -2.77
C ILE A 36 5.03 -5.81 -3.96
N THR A 37 5.43 -5.33 -5.14
CA THR A 37 5.56 -6.11 -6.38
C THR A 37 6.78 -5.65 -7.20
N SER A 38 7.36 -6.52 -8.01
CA SER A 38 8.34 -6.15 -9.06
C SER A 38 7.69 -6.06 -10.44
N ASN A 39 6.44 -6.53 -10.57
CA ASN A 39 5.67 -6.50 -11.79
C ASN A 39 4.21 -6.16 -11.48
N LEU A 40 3.79 -4.95 -11.88
CA LEU A 40 2.43 -4.46 -11.63
C LEU A 40 1.39 -5.28 -12.39
N ASN A 41 1.67 -5.65 -13.64
CA ASN A 41 0.74 -6.35 -14.52
C ASN A 41 0.46 -7.78 -14.03
N THR A 42 1.50 -8.54 -13.72
CA THR A 42 1.36 -9.89 -13.15
C THR A 42 0.63 -9.84 -11.82
N ARG A 43 0.92 -8.84 -10.98
CA ARG A 43 0.27 -8.70 -9.68
C ARG A 43 -1.20 -8.31 -9.81
N LEU A 44 -1.54 -7.42 -10.75
CA LEU A 44 -2.91 -7.05 -11.07
C LEU A 44 -3.71 -8.26 -11.57
N ALA A 45 -3.13 -9.07 -12.46
CA ALA A 45 -3.76 -10.31 -12.93
C ALA A 45 -4.03 -11.29 -11.78
N SER A 46 -3.02 -11.53 -10.92
CA SER A 46 -3.17 -12.37 -9.73
C SER A 46 -4.23 -11.83 -8.77
N HIS A 47 -4.29 -10.51 -8.57
CA HIS A 47 -5.29 -9.88 -7.73
C HIS A 47 -6.71 -10.10 -8.28
N ARG A 48 -6.94 -9.85 -9.57
CA ARG A 48 -8.25 -10.06 -10.21
C ARG A 48 -8.72 -11.52 -10.08
N ALA A 49 -7.80 -12.48 -10.10
CA ALA A 49 -8.11 -13.90 -9.93
C ALA A 49 -8.38 -14.32 -8.48
N ASN A 50 -7.64 -13.78 -7.50
CA ASN A 50 -7.60 -14.35 -6.14
C ASN A 50 -8.17 -13.45 -5.03
N LYS A 51 -8.47 -12.19 -5.35
CA LYS A 51 -8.93 -11.18 -4.39
C LYS A 51 -10.03 -10.31 -5.01
N PRO A 52 -11.13 -10.90 -5.50
CA PRO A 52 -12.15 -10.18 -6.27
C PRO A 52 -12.81 -9.03 -5.50
N ASP A 53 -12.80 -9.09 -4.17
CA ASP A 53 -13.38 -8.04 -3.33
C ASP A 53 -12.63 -6.70 -3.39
N PHE A 54 -11.36 -6.70 -3.81
CA PHE A 54 -10.67 -5.44 -4.03
C PHE A 54 -10.92 -4.98 -5.47
N LYS A 55 -11.38 -3.74 -5.62
CA LYS A 55 -11.87 -3.18 -6.88
C LYS A 55 -10.77 -2.43 -7.63
N TRP A 56 -9.82 -1.86 -6.89
CA TRP A 56 -8.75 -1.04 -7.45
C TRP A 56 -7.38 -1.42 -6.93
N MET A 57 -6.39 -1.30 -7.81
CA MET A 57 -4.96 -1.37 -7.48
C MET A 57 -4.34 -0.02 -7.81
N CYS A 58 -3.63 0.57 -6.85
CA CYS A 58 -2.98 1.86 -7.00
C CYS A 58 -1.47 1.72 -6.71
N PRO A 59 -0.59 1.97 -7.69
CA PRO A 59 0.85 2.11 -7.42
C PRO A 59 1.10 3.39 -6.61
N ILE A 60 1.85 3.27 -5.54
CA ILE A 60 2.14 4.39 -4.61
C ILE A 60 3.54 4.94 -4.81
N TYR A 61 4.50 4.03 -4.96
CA TYR A 61 5.90 4.37 -5.07
C TYR A 61 6.64 3.27 -5.81
N GLU A 62 7.50 3.65 -6.76
CA GLU A 62 8.42 2.78 -7.46
C GLU A 62 9.81 3.36 -7.30
N GLU A 63 10.80 2.51 -6.98
CA GLU A 63 12.19 2.91 -6.92
C GLU A 63 12.93 2.43 -8.16
N ALA A 64 13.65 3.36 -8.80
CA ALA A 64 14.31 3.16 -10.10
C ALA A 64 15.56 2.26 -10.04
N GLY A 65 15.85 1.62 -8.91
CA GLY A 65 16.99 0.71 -8.77
C GLY A 65 16.93 -0.13 -7.49
N ASN A 66 17.72 -1.20 -7.44
CA ASN A 66 17.91 -2.06 -6.26
C ASN A 66 18.68 -1.31 -5.16
N LEU A 67 18.07 -0.31 -4.55
CA LEU A 67 18.64 0.38 -3.40
C LEU A 67 18.32 -0.43 -2.14
N VAL A 68 19.21 -1.37 -1.83
CA VAL A 68 19.24 -2.20 -0.62
C VAL A 68 18.00 -3.09 -0.51
N GLU A 69 18.16 -4.40 -0.75
CA GLU A 69 17.07 -5.42 -0.69
C GLU A 69 16.14 -5.28 0.52
N ASN A 70 16.63 -4.74 1.64
CA ASN A 70 15.89 -4.56 2.88
C ASN A 70 15.13 -3.22 3.02
N ALA A 71 15.31 -2.22 2.15
CA ALA A 71 14.69 -0.90 2.31
C ALA A 71 13.16 -0.97 2.10
N PHE A 72 12.72 -1.63 1.03
CA PHE A 72 11.30 -1.80 0.72
C PHE A 72 10.59 -2.72 1.69
N ASP A 73 11.21 -3.82 2.12
CA ASP A 73 10.63 -4.71 3.13
C ASP A 73 10.41 -3.95 4.45
N ARG A 74 11.36 -3.08 4.84
CA ARG A 74 11.20 -2.18 5.98
C ARG A 74 10.09 -1.16 5.76
N LEU A 75 9.98 -0.58 4.57
CA LEU A 75 8.93 0.38 4.22
C LEU A 75 7.54 -0.28 4.28
N GLU A 76 7.37 -1.44 3.65
CA GLU A 76 6.12 -2.22 3.67
C GLU A 76 5.74 -2.58 5.10
N ARG A 77 6.69 -3.15 5.87
CA ARG A 77 6.45 -3.50 7.27
C ARG A 77 6.08 -2.27 8.12
N LYS A 78 6.77 -1.15 7.94
CA LYS A 78 6.47 0.10 8.65
C LYS A 78 5.09 0.63 8.27
N ALA A 79 4.71 0.55 6.99
CA ALA A 79 3.38 0.95 6.52
C ALA A 79 2.29 0.03 7.09
N ILE A 80 2.45 -1.30 7.03
CA ILE A 80 1.51 -2.26 7.60
C ILE A 80 1.36 -2.01 9.11
N MET A 81 2.45 -1.90 9.86
CA MET A 81 2.40 -1.63 11.30
C MET A 81 1.66 -0.32 11.62
N LYS A 82 1.92 0.73 10.84
CA LYS A 82 1.30 2.04 11.03
C LYS A 82 -0.20 2.03 10.75
N PHE A 83 -0.63 1.30 9.72
CA PHE A 83 -2.02 1.28 9.29
C PHE A 83 -2.77 0.00 9.66
N ASN A 84 -2.21 -0.86 10.51
CA ASN A 84 -2.81 -2.14 10.88
C ASN A 84 -4.21 -1.99 11.52
N ALA A 85 -4.41 -0.90 12.27
CA ALA A 85 -5.71 -0.57 12.87
C ALA A 85 -6.71 0.04 11.88
N GLY A 86 -6.34 0.18 10.61
CA GLY A 86 -7.12 0.82 9.56
C GLY A 86 -7.08 2.36 9.59
N ILE A 87 -7.90 2.97 8.74
CA ILE A 87 -8.17 4.41 8.75
C ILE A 87 -9.45 4.66 9.54
N LYS A 88 -9.35 5.58 10.51
CA LYS A 88 -10.47 6.00 11.36
C LYS A 88 -10.82 7.45 11.10
N ASP A 89 -12.07 7.81 11.37
CA ASP A 89 -12.51 9.20 11.41
C ASP A 89 -12.05 9.90 12.71
N GLN A 90 -12.52 11.14 12.93
CA GLN A 90 -12.23 11.89 14.15
C GLN A 90 -12.89 11.31 15.41
N SER A 91 -13.99 10.56 15.25
CA SER A 91 -14.70 9.90 16.36
C SER A 91 -14.07 8.56 16.75
N GLY A 92 -13.15 8.05 15.94
CA GLY A 92 -12.53 6.74 16.11
C GLY A 92 -13.28 5.60 15.40
N GLN A 93 -14.34 5.91 14.66
CA GLN A 93 -15.05 4.98 13.79
C GLN A 93 -14.13 4.50 12.67
N LEU A 94 -14.07 3.19 12.46
CA LEU A 94 -13.31 2.59 11.37
C LEU A 94 -13.98 2.88 10.03
N LEU A 95 -13.25 3.54 9.13
CA LEU A 95 -13.70 3.86 7.77
C LEU A 95 -13.11 2.91 6.72
N LEU A 96 -11.86 2.47 6.92
CA LEU A 96 -11.17 1.60 5.97
C LEU A 96 -10.28 0.60 6.70
N GLN A 97 -10.62 -0.68 6.61
CA GLN A 97 -9.94 -1.76 7.32
C GLN A 97 -8.67 -2.22 6.62
N CYS A 98 -7.58 -2.40 7.36
CA CYS A 98 -6.39 -3.05 6.83
C CYS A 98 -6.61 -4.56 6.76
N SER A 99 -6.44 -5.15 5.58
CA SER A 99 -6.54 -6.60 5.32
C SER A 99 -5.17 -7.28 5.24
N ASN A 100 -4.10 -6.59 5.61
CA ASN A 100 -2.77 -7.18 5.66
C ASN A 100 -2.65 -8.17 6.83
N GLY A 101 -2.09 -9.35 6.55
CA GLY A 101 -1.53 -10.20 7.60
C GLY A 101 -0.13 -9.73 8.02
N PRO A 102 0.44 -10.33 9.08
CA PRO A 102 1.83 -10.10 9.47
C PRO A 102 2.77 -10.76 8.45
N GLY A 103 3.30 -10.00 7.50
CA GLY A 103 4.31 -10.51 6.56
C GLY A 103 4.44 -9.67 5.31
N GLY A 104 5.65 -9.17 5.06
CA GLY A 104 6.05 -8.54 3.80
C GLY A 104 6.73 -9.55 2.89
N ALA A 105 6.55 -9.41 1.58
CA ALA A 105 6.96 -10.41 0.60
C ALA A 105 8.29 -10.02 -0.09
N LEU A 106 9.32 -10.86 0.08
CA LEU A 106 10.67 -10.71 -0.48
C LEU A 106 10.72 -10.44 -2.01
N PRO A 107 11.88 -9.96 -2.52
CA PRO A 107 12.30 -8.55 -2.59
C PRO A 107 11.72 -7.87 -3.84
N LYS A 108 11.21 -6.64 -3.69
CA LYS A 108 10.41 -5.98 -4.74
C LYS A 108 10.51 -4.45 -4.66
N ASN A 109 10.44 -3.77 -5.80
CA ASN A 109 10.77 -2.35 -5.96
C ASN A 109 9.55 -1.41 -6.16
N LEU A 110 8.33 -1.94 -6.11
CA LEU A 110 7.10 -1.15 -6.26
C LEU A 110 6.13 -1.42 -5.11
N LEU A 111 5.80 -0.37 -4.36
CA LEU A 111 4.76 -0.33 -3.34
C LEU A 111 3.42 0.01 -4.00
N TYR A 112 2.39 -0.78 -3.71
CA TYR A 112 1.04 -0.56 -4.18
C TYR A 112 0.02 -0.78 -3.06
N ILE A 113 -1.20 -0.30 -3.26
CA ILE A 113 -2.36 -0.70 -2.46
C ILE A 113 -3.43 -1.36 -3.32
N LEU A 114 -4.19 -2.26 -2.72
CA LEU A 114 -5.51 -2.67 -3.19
C LEU A 114 -6.56 -2.00 -2.33
N VAL A 115 -7.69 -1.64 -2.93
CA VAL A 115 -8.83 -1.04 -2.21
C VAL A 115 -10.12 -1.71 -2.68
N GLY A 116 -10.99 -2.08 -1.74
CA GLY A 116 -12.22 -2.83 -1.95
C GLY A 116 -13.34 -2.37 -1.06
#